data_AF-A0A679J994-F1
#
_entry.id   AF-A0A679J994-F1
#
_cell.length_a   1.000
_cell.length_b   1.000
_cell.length_c   1.000
_cell.angle_alpha   90.00
_cell.angle_beta   90.00
_cell.angle_gamma   90.00
#
_symmetry.space_group_name_H-M   'P 1'
#
loop_
_entity.id
_entity.type
_entity.pdbx_description
1 polymer ?
#
loop_
_entity_poly.entity_id
_entity_poly.type
_entity_poly.pdbx_seq_one_letter_code
_entity_poly.pdbx_strand_id
1 'polypeptide(L)'
;MAPGYARRHMPRRNAFLFFPHRADFARAFIGTLCLAGAPALALALAAPSCLDTAMQAPAPSRALAMATFAVQEHEAFGGQSMDAEGRMTEAGDSEAEDTRRTVPSLAPWQRVLRYWEAVDPRLPTQVRFGGLRPANRHLLMQALNEATAGRLQGMGVGPDEGLESNELRAVQVALARTSVIDTPWSAAFISWLARQAGLADDEFVFSEAHVDYAGAAWQAGAEEAAGRPTRYAMRACDLRRTPPRAGDLVCQARGAGAELDTFDKIGEVLATRDTGGEALPMHCDVVVAVDATGFDAVGGNVLQSVTRRRLDFAPGTRWLDPSYLPEGCTPGVAGCIDRHMSRQPWSLLLQWR
;
A
#
# COMPACT_ATOMS: atom_id res chain seq x y z
N MET A 1 22.85 -54.47 38.55
CA MET A 1 22.74 -53.01 38.61
C MET A 1 21.87 -52.54 37.45
N ALA A 2 20.61 -52.19 37.73
CA ALA A 2 19.80 -51.27 36.91
C ALA A 2 20.11 -49.82 37.35
N PRO A 3 19.48 -48.74 36.83
CA PRO A 3 18.75 -48.46 35.57
C PRO A 3 19.39 -47.23 34.84
N GLY A 4 19.09 -46.79 33.60
CA GLY A 4 17.84 -46.30 33.02
C GLY A 4 17.51 -44.85 33.46
N TYR A 5 17.62 -43.82 32.59
CA TYR A 5 16.87 -42.55 32.74
C TYR A 5 16.74 -41.69 31.45
N ALA A 6 15.50 -41.71 30.94
CA ALA A 6 14.63 -40.68 30.35
C ALA A 6 15.11 -39.27 29.90
N ARG A 7 14.41 -38.84 28.83
CA ARG A 7 14.27 -37.53 28.15
C ARG A 7 14.20 -36.29 29.07
N ARG A 8 14.67 -35.15 28.56
CA ARG A 8 13.99 -33.85 28.73
C ARG A 8 14.03 -32.99 27.45
N HIS A 9 12.86 -32.81 26.85
CA HIS A 9 12.50 -31.60 26.12
C HIS A 9 12.40 -30.44 27.13
N MET A 10 12.90 -29.26 26.76
CA MET A 10 12.44 -27.99 27.30
C MET A 10 12.35 -26.94 26.18
N PRO A 11 11.47 -25.93 26.34
CA PRO A 11 10.82 -25.24 25.25
C PRO A 11 11.54 -23.94 24.86
N ARG A 12 11.34 -23.53 23.60
CA ARG A 12 11.59 -22.17 23.12
C ARG A 12 10.74 -21.19 23.94
N ARG A 13 11.38 -20.29 24.67
CA ARG A 13 10.74 -19.09 25.24
C ARG A 13 11.03 -17.90 24.32
N ASN A 14 9.97 -17.35 23.75
CA ASN A 14 9.93 -16.00 23.20
C ASN A 14 10.30 -15.01 24.30
N ALA A 15 11.30 -14.18 24.05
CA ALA A 15 11.60 -13.02 24.88
C ALA A 15 11.39 -11.76 24.03
N PHE A 16 10.16 -11.24 24.07
CA PHE A 16 9.89 -9.84 23.81
C PHE A 16 10.44 -9.04 24.99
N LEU A 17 11.41 -8.16 24.75
CA LEU A 17 11.92 -7.24 25.75
C LEU A 17 11.19 -5.90 25.60
N PHE A 18 10.17 -5.74 26.44
CA PHE A 18 9.61 -4.45 26.84
C PHE A 18 10.56 -3.78 27.85
N PHE A 19 10.86 -2.50 27.66
CA PHE A 19 11.47 -1.63 28.67
C PHE A 19 10.37 -0.85 29.41
N PRO A 20 10.38 -0.79 30.76
CA PRO A 20 9.41 -0.03 31.53
C PRO A 20 9.95 1.38 31.83
N HIS A 21 9.05 2.39 31.81
CA HIS A 21 9.26 3.61 32.57
C HIS A 21 8.14 3.81 33.60
N ARG A 22 8.59 4.29 34.77
CA ARG A 22 7.93 4.30 36.07
C ARG A 22 6.70 5.20 36.14
N ALA A 23 5.73 4.77 36.93
CA ALA A 23 4.69 5.59 37.53
C ALA A 23 5.23 6.32 38.76
N ASP A 24 4.66 7.50 39.07
CA ASP A 24 4.01 7.82 40.36
C ASP A 24 3.64 9.31 40.42
N PHE A 25 2.34 9.63 40.51
CA PHE A 25 1.70 10.11 41.75
C PHE A 25 0.24 10.52 41.50
N ALA A 26 -0.63 10.01 42.38
CA ALA A 26 -2.06 10.21 42.39
C ALA A 26 -2.48 11.63 42.82
N ARG A 27 -3.59 12.11 42.27
CA ARG A 27 -4.55 12.97 42.97
C ARG A 27 -5.96 12.76 42.41
N ALA A 28 -6.83 12.26 43.29
CA ALA A 28 -8.26 12.11 43.05
C ALA A 28 -8.96 13.48 43.07
N PHE A 29 -9.90 13.68 42.15
CA PHE A 29 -11.02 14.60 42.34
C PHE A 29 -12.28 13.96 41.77
N ILE A 30 -13.31 13.91 42.62
CA ILE A 30 -14.67 13.47 42.35
C ILE A 30 -15.36 14.60 41.57
N GLY A 31 -15.98 14.27 40.43
CA GLY A 31 -16.71 15.23 39.60
C GLY A 31 -17.74 14.55 38.70
N THR A 32 -18.93 14.38 39.25
CA THR A 32 -20.28 14.35 38.64
C THR A 32 -20.46 13.93 37.17
N LEU A 33 -21.15 12.80 37.04
CA LEU A 33 -22.06 12.36 35.98
C LEU A 33 -22.54 13.44 34.98
N CYS A 34 -22.08 13.34 33.73
CA CYS A 34 -22.82 13.77 32.54
C CYS A 34 -22.88 12.59 31.57
N LEU A 35 -24.02 11.90 31.55
CA LEU A 35 -24.42 11.00 30.47
C LEU A 35 -24.60 11.82 29.19
N ALA A 36 -23.56 11.95 28.38
CA ALA A 36 -23.67 12.35 26.99
C ALA A 36 -23.48 11.08 26.14
N GLY A 37 -24.59 10.53 25.67
CA GLY A 37 -24.58 9.46 24.69
C GLY A 37 -24.08 9.94 23.32
N ALA A 38 -23.41 9.01 22.63
CA ALA A 38 -22.97 8.99 21.23
C ALA A 38 -21.66 9.72 20.87
N PRO A 39 -20.76 8.98 20.20
CA PRO A 39 -20.49 9.27 18.79
C PRO A 39 -20.67 8.01 17.93
N ALA A 40 -21.85 7.39 17.96
CA ALA A 40 -22.22 6.36 16.98
C ALA A 40 -22.86 6.95 15.71
N LEU A 41 -22.97 8.29 15.62
CA LEU A 41 -23.70 8.97 14.54
C LEU A 41 -22.90 9.27 13.27
N ALA A 42 -21.59 8.97 13.21
CA ALA A 42 -20.80 9.21 12.01
C ALA A 42 -20.78 8.03 11.02
N LEU A 43 -21.18 6.82 11.45
CA LEU A 43 -21.07 5.59 10.66
C LEU A 43 -22.10 5.46 9.51
N ALA A 44 -23.12 6.32 9.46
CA ALA A 44 -24.21 6.21 8.48
C ALA A 44 -24.22 7.31 7.40
N LEU A 45 -23.30 8.28 7.44
CA LEU A 45 -23.51 9.57 6.80
C LEU A 45 -22.83 9.78 5.42
N ALA A 46 -22.05 8.81 4.92
CA ALA A 46 -21.46 8.88 3.57
C ALA A 46 -22.22 8.04 2.51
N ALA A 47 -23.07 7.09 2.93
CA ALA A 47 -23.65 6.10 2.02
C ALA A 47 -24.50 6.69 0.87
N PRO A 48 -25.38 7.70 1.08
CA PRO A 48 -26.18 8.26 0.01
C PRO A 48 -25.31 8.94 -1.07
N SER A 49 -24.39 9.82 -0.65
CA SER A 49 -23.48 10.50 -1.58
C SER A 49 -22.60 9.52 -2.34
N CYS A 50 -22.06 8.49 -1.66
CA CYS A 50 -21.27 7.44 -2.28
C CYS A 50 -22.02 6.73 -3.41
N LEU A 51 -23.27 6.34 -3.16
CA LEU A 51 -24.13 5.69 -4.14
C LEU A 51 -24.50 6.63 -5.28
N ASP A 52 -24.90 7.86 -4.99
CA ASP A 52 -25.30 8.84 -6.00
C ASP A 52 -24.17 9.10 -6.99
N THR A 53 -22.95 9.30 -6.49
CA THR A 53 -21.77 9.51 -7.34
C THR A 53 -21.34 8.24 -8.08
N ALA A 54 -21.51 7.05 -7.49
CA ALA A 54 -21.24 5.79 -8.18
C ALA A 54 -22.17 5.57 -9.39
N MET A 55 -23.41 6.08 -9.30
CA MET A 55 -24.40 6.02 -10.37
C MET A 55 -24.21 7.12 -11.43
N GLN A 56 -23.44 8.16 -11.12
CA GLN A 56 -23.11 9.23 -12.05
C GLN A 56 -21.93 8.81 -12.95
N ALA A 57 -22.19 8.74 -14.25
CA ALA A 57 -21.18 8.52 -15.29
C ALA A 57 -21.06 9.77 -16.19
N PRO A 58 -19.85 10.07 -16.72
CA PRO A 58 -18.56 9.40 -16.46
C PRO A 58 -17.87 9.89 -15.19
N ALA A 59 -16.84 9.16 -14.73
CA ALA A 59 -15.93 9.63 -13.69
C ALA A 59 -15.21 10.93 -14.13
N PRO A 60 -14.72 11.77 -13.19
CA PRO A 60 -13.99 12.98 -13.53
C PRO A 60 -12.79 12.71 -14.44
N SER A 61 -12.43 13.67 -15.31
CA SER A 61 -11.32 13.50 -16.26
C SER A 61 -9.98 13.15 -15.59
N ARG A 62 -9.72 13.69 -14.40
CA ARG A 62 -8.54 13.37 -13.58
C ARG A 62 -8.56 11.95 -13.04
N ALA A 63 -9.73 11.43 -12.67
CA ALA A 63 -9.90 10.02 -12.28
C ALA A 63 -9.58 9.07 -13.45
N LEU A 64 -10.10 9.40 -14.64
CA LEU A 64 -9.80 8.65 -15.87
C LEU A 64 -8.32 8.74 -16.27
N ALA A 65 -7.68 9.89 -16.05
CA ALA A 65 -6.24 10.05 -16.25
C ALA A 65 -5.45 9.14 -15.30
N MET A 66 -5.81 9.09 -14.01
CA MET A 66 -5.20 8.20 -13.03
C MET A 66 -5.26 6.73 -13.47
N ALA A 67 -6.45 6.26 -13.87
CA ALA A 67 -6.63 4.91 -14.42
C ALA A 67 -5.78 4.66 -15.67
N THR A 68 -5.70 5.64 -16.58
CA THR A 68 -4.90 5.55 -17.80
C THR A 68 -3.40 5.39 -17.49
N PHE A 69 -2.86 6.18 -16.57
CA PHE A 69 -1.46 6.05 -16.15
C PHE A 69 -1.18 4.72 -15.44
N ALA A 70 -2.14 4.19 -14.68
CA ALA A 70 -2.02 2.88 -14.06
C ALA A 70 -1.90 1.77 -15.13
N VAL A 71 -2.75 1.80 -16.16
CA VAL A 71 -2.66 0.87 -17.31
C VAL A 71 -1.32 1.02 -18.03
N GLN A 72 -0.84 2.24 -18.27
CA GLN A 72 0.44 2.46 -18.94
C GLN A 72 1.62 1.86 -18.16
N GLU A 73 1.65 2.00 -16.83
CA GLU A 73 2.70 1.39 -16.03
C GLU A 73 2.54 -0.14 -15.92
N HIS A 74 1.31 -0.67 -15.93
CA HIS A 74 1.05 -2.12 -16.02
C HIS A 74 1.62 -2.71 -17.32
N GLU A 75 1.37 -2.09 -18.47
CA GLU A 75 1.96 -2.50 -19.75
C GLU A 75 3.49 -2.35 -19.76
N ALA A 76 4.01 -1.29 -19.13
CA ALA A 76 5.44 -1.07 -19.03
C ALA A 76 6.17 -2.10 -18.15
N PHE A 77 5.46 -2.73 -17.20
CA PHE A 77 5.89 -3.88 -16.41
C PHE A 77 5.53 -5.21 -17.07
N GLY A 78 5.10 -5.21 -18.33
CA GLY A 78 4.89 -6.42 -19.09
C GLY A 78 3.57 -7.14 -18.84
N GLY A 79 2.56 -6.44 -18.35
CA GLY A 79 1.19 -6.95 -18.39
C GLY A 79 0.84 -7.98 -17.33
N GLN A 80 1.59 -8.06 -16.20
CA GLN A 80 1.30 -9.05 -15.15
C GLN A 80 -0.19 -9.03 -14.74
N SER A 81 -0.85 -10.19 -14.82
CA SER A 81 -2.32 -10.25 -14.69
C SER A 81 -2.79 -11.43 -13.84
N MET A 82 -3.83 -11.19 -13.04
CA MET A 82 -4.54 -12.20 -12.25
C MET A 82 -6.02 -12.25 -12.62
N ASP A 83 -6.56 -13.45 -12.73
CA ASP A 83 -8.00 -13.66 -12.91
C ASP A 83 -8.80 -13.40 -11.62
N ALA A 84 -10.12 -13.53 -11.72
CA ALA A 84 -11.04 -13.28 -10.62
C ALA A 84 -10.90 -14.32 -9.49
N GLU A 85 -10.36 -15.49 -9.78
CA GLU A 85 -10.00 -16.49 -8.78
C GLU A 85 -8.64 -16.18 -8.13
N GLY A 86 -7.95 -15.11 -8.54
CA GLY A 86 -6.64 -14.74 -8.01
C GLY A 86 -5.50 -15.66 -8.47
N ARG A 87 -5.67 -16.36 -9.59
CA ARG A 87 -4.60 -17.11 -10.25
C ARG A 87 -3.84 -16.18 -11.18
N MET A 88 -2.52 -16.31 -11.20
CA MET A 88 -1.69 -15.61 -12.18
C MET A 88 -1.96 -16.17 -13.58
N THR A 89 -2.43 -15.32 -14.49
CA THR A 89 -2.69 -15.67 -15.89
C THR A 89 -1.57 -15.22 -16.82
N GLU A 90 -0.83 -14.18 -16.43
CA GLU A 90 0.32 -13.65 -17.17
C GLU A 90 1.37 -13.13 -16.20
N ALA A 91 2.64 -13.53 -16.39
CA ALA A 91 3.76 -13.03 -15.60
C ALA A 91 4.42 -11.85 -16.32
N GLY A 92 4.63 -10.75 -15.58
CA GLY A 92 5.34 -9.57 -16.08
C GLY A 92 6.77 -9.49 -15.56
N ASP A 93 7.37 -8.31 -15.72
CA ASP A 93 8.69 -7.99 -15.19
C ASP A 93 8.61 -7.72 -13.68
N SER A 94 9.62 -8.13 -12.94
CA SER A 94 9.76 -7.82 -11.52
C SER A 94 10.43 -6.45 -11.28
N GLU A 95 10.13 -5.84 -10.13
CA GLU A 95 10.58 -4.53 -9.64
C GLU A 95 12.08 -4.28 -9.73
N ALA A 96 12.88 -5.34 -9.72
CA ALA A 96 14.33 -5.26 -9.79
C ALA A 96 14.90 -5.51 -11.20
N GLU A 97 14.09 -5.84 -12.20
CA GLU A 97 14.57 -6.18 -13.54
C GLU A 97 15.12 -4.98 -14.32
N ASP A 98 16.10 -5.25 -15.20
CA ASP A 98 16.72 -4.26 -16.09
C ASP A 98 16.19 -4.34 -17.54
N THR A 99 15.04 -5.00 -17.73
CA THR A 99 14.36 -5.17 -19.01
C THR A 99 13.84 -3.82 -19.54
N ARG A 100 13.97 -3.59 -20.85
CA ARG A 100 13.50 -2.37 -21.54
C ARG A 100 12.60 -2.75 -22.71
N ARG A 101 11.29 -2.63 -22.51
CA ARG A 101 10.28 -3.05 -23.50
C ARG A 101 10.14 -2.09 -24.67
N THR A 102 10.42 -0.80 -24.48
CA THR A 102 10.44 0.19 -25.57
C THR A 102 11.70 1.05 -25.48
N VAL A 103 12.14 1.65 -26.59
CA VAL A 103 13.29 2.56 -26.59
C VAL A 103 12.82 3.93 -27.06
N PRO A 104 13.03 5.01 -26.28
CA PRO A 104 13.66 5.05 -24.95
C PRO A 104 12.65 4.79 -23.80
N SER A 105 12.79 3.69 -23.04
CA SER A 105 12.03 3.43 -21.81
C SER A 105 12.93 3.19 -20.59
N LEU A 106 12.43 3.54 -19.41
CA LEU A 106 13.04 3.16 -18.14
C LEU A 106 12.79 1.67 -17.85
N ALA A 107 13.79 1.02 -17.26
CA ALA A 107 13.65 -0.33 -16.71
C ALA A 107 12.76 -0.34 -15.45
N PRO A 108 12.15 -1.47 -15.07
CA PRO A 108 11.32 -1.60 -13.87
C PRO A 108 11.90 -0.94 -12.61
N TRP A 109 13.17 -1.22 -12.27
CA TRP A 109 13.78 -0.63 -11.06
C TRP A 109 13.89 0.91 -11.11
N GLN A 110 14.11 1.47 -12.31
CA GLN A 110 14.17 2.92 -12.51
C GLN A 110 12.79 3.55 -12.42
N ARG A 111 11.74 2.84 -12.85
CA ARG A 111 10.34 3.25 -12.69
C ARG A 111 9.96 3.30 -11.22
N VAL A 112 10.31 2.26 -10.46
CA VAL A 112 10.03 2.26 -9.02
C VAL A 112 10.69 3.44 -8.32
N LEU A 113 11.97 3.71 -8.57
CA LEU A 113 12.65 4.88 -8.00
C LEU A 113 11.93 6.20 -8.35
N ARG A 114 11.40 6.32 -9.58
CA ARG A 114 10.62 7.50 -10.00
C ARG A 114 9.31 7.65 -9.23
N TYR A 115 8.67 6.55 -8.83
CA TYR A 115 7.46 6.63 -8.01
C TYR A 115 7.73 7.27 -6.65
N TRP A 116 8.90 6.99 -6.07
CA TRP A 116 9.31 7.57 -4.79
C TRP A 116 9.53 9.09 -4.85
N GLU A 117 9.88 9.65 -6.02
CA GLU A 117 9.99 11.10 -6.21
C GLU A 117 8.66 11.83 -5.94
N ALA A 118 7.52 11.14 -6.06
CA ALA A 118 6.21 11.72 -5.75
C ALA A 118 5.95 11.90 -4.24
N VAL A 119 6.72 11.22 -3.39
CA VAL A 119 6.62 11.24 -1.93
C VAL A 119 7.81 11.97 -1.32
N ASP A 120 9.01 11.43 -1.52
CA ASP A 120 10.28 12.04 -1.11
C ASP A 120 11.42 11.50 -2.00
N PRO A 121 12.14 12.36 -2.73
CA PRO A 121 13.23 11.93 -3.62
C PRO A 121 14.39 11.22 -2.89
N ARG A 122 14.46 11.32 -1.56
CA ARG A 122 15.45 10.61 -0.75
C ARG A 122 15.09 9.13 -0.55
N LEU A 123 13.87 8.69 -0.85
CA LEU A 123 13.43 7.30 -0.67
C LEU A 123 13.58 6.46 -1.95
N PRO A 124 13.57 5.11 -1.84
CA PRO A 124 13.65 4.30 -0.62
C PRO A 124 15.07 4.27 -0.03
N THR A 125 15.23 4.35 1.28
CA THR A 125 16.59 4.43 1.88
C THR A 125 17.16 3.09 2.34
N GLN A 126 16.35 2.05 2.51
CA GLN A 126 16.77 0.84 3.20
C GLN A 126 17.50 -0.12 2.25
N VAL A 127 18.62 -0.67 2.72
CA VAL A 127 19.34 -1.78 2.06
C VAL A 127 19.60 -2.86 3.11
N ARG A 128 18.98 -4.02 2.95
CA ARG A 128 19.14 -5.20 3.80
C ARG A 128 20.25 -6.07 3.25
N PHE A 129 21.18 -6.44 4.13
CA PHE A 129 22.39 -7.19 3.77
C PHE A 129 22.69 -8.32 4.77
N GLY A 130 21.71 -8.71 5.59
CA GLY A 130 21.86 -9.71 6.66
C GLY A 130 22.28 -9.15 8.02
N GLY A 131 22.54 -7.84 8.11
CA GLY A 131 22.76 -7.15 9.39
C GLY A 131 21.49 -7.00 10.25
N LEU A 132 21.66 -6.71 11.54
CA LEU A 132 20.54 -6.48 12.49
C LEU A 132 19.65 -5.31 12.10
N ARG A 133 20.21 -4.29 11.45
CA ARG A 133 19.50 -3.11 10.93
C ARG A 133 19.84 -2.93 9.46
N PRO A 134 18.90 -2.46 8.63
CA PRO A 134 19.22 -2.09 7.25
C PRO A 134 20.22 -0.95 7.24
N ALA A 135 21.10 -0.95 6.23
CA ALA A 135 21.95 0.18 5.93
C ALA A 135 21.15 1.27 5.21
N ASN A 136 21.63 2.51 5.31
CA ASN A 136 21.08 3.62 4.54
C ASN A 136 21.80 3.73 3.19
N ARG A 137 21.05 3.66 2.09
CA ARG A 137 21.61 3.70 0.72
C ARG A 137 22.50 4.90 0.46
N HIS A 138 22.16 6.06 1.02
CA HIS A 138 22.89 7.31 0.76
C HIS A 138 24.21 7.34 1.52
N LEU A 139 24.21 6.85 2.77
CA LEU A 139 25.44 6.71 3.54
C LEU A 139 26.37 5.67 2.92
N LEU A 140 25.82 4.56 2.40
CA LEU A 140 26.61 3.59 1.62
C LEU A 140 27.21 4.23 0.37
N MET A 141 26.41 4.98 -0.40
CA MET A 141 26.91 5.69 -1.57
C MET A 141 27.97 6.74 -1.21
N GLN A 142 27.83 7.44 -0.09
CA GLN A 142 28.83 8.39 0.39
C GLN A 142 30.16 7.69 0.70
N ALA A 143 30.12 6.57 1.43
CA ALA A 143 31.31 5.77 1.74
C ALA A 143 31.98 5.23 0.47
N LEU A 144 31.20 4.81 -0.53
CA LEU A 144 31.73 4.36 -1.82
C LEU A 144 32.39 5.49 -2.61
N ASN A 145 31.82 6.70 -2.58
CA ASN A 145 32.42 7.87 -3.22
C ASN A 145 33.77 8.24 -2.58
N GLU A 146 33.92 8.02 -1.27
CA GLU A 146 35.19 8.20 -0.55
C GLU A 146 36.26 7.17 -0.95
N ALA A 147 35.85 6.00 -1.47
CA ALA A 147 36.72 4.91 -1.90
C ALA A 147 37.03 4.90 -3.41
N THR A 148 36.74 5.98 -4.14
CA THR A 148 37.00 6.08 -5.59
C THR A 148 38.50 6.20 -5.89
N ALA A 149 38.94 5.53 -6.97
CA ALA A 149 40.36 5.53 -7.38
C ALA A 149 40.91 6.96 -7.55
N GLY A 150 40.18 7.83 -8.25
CA GLY A 150 40.60 9.23 -8.44
C GLY A 150 40.76 10.02 -7.14
N ARG A 151 39.92 9.76 -6.12
CA ARG A 151 40.04 10.42 -4.81
C ARG A 151 41.23 9.88 -4.02
N LEU A 152 41.41 8.56 -4.02
CA LEU A 152 42.52 7.91 -3.32
C LEU A 152 43.87 8.31 -3.93
N GLN A 153 43.98 8.33 -5.26
CA GLN A 153 45.16 8.82 -5.98
C GLN A 153 45.47 10.28 -5.64
N GLY A 154 44.44 11.14 -5.52
CA GLY A 154 44.60 12.52 -5.05
C GLY A 154 45.16 12.65 -3.63
N MET A 155 45.08 11.59 -2.83
CA MET A 155 45.67 11.49 -1.48
C MET A 155 47.03 10.76 -1.48
N GLY A 156 47.59 10.42 -2.64
CA GLY A 156 48.89 9.75 -2.78
C GLY A 156 48.82 8.22 -2.65
N VAL A 157 47.62 7.63 -2.71
CA VAL A 157 47.44 6.18 -2.79
C VAL A 157 47.78 5.70 -4.21
N GLY A 158 48.30 4.46 -4.34
CA GLY A 158 48.72 3.88 -5.62
C GLY A 158 47.62 3.84 -6.69
N PRO A 159 47.98 3.73 -7.98
CA PRO A 159 47.03 3.82 -9.09
C PRO A 159 46.04 2.64 -9.17
N ASP A 160 46.38 1.49 -8.59
CA ASP A 160 45.59 0.26 -8.63
C ASP A 160 44.64 0.10 -7.41
N GLU A 161 44.43 1.18 -6.65
CA GLU A 161 43.63 1.19 -5.43
C GLU A 161 42.33 2.00 -5.63
N GLY A 162 41.23 1.47 -5.10
CA GLY A 162 39.91 2.12 -5.12
C GLY A 162 39.00 1.66 -6.25
N LEU A 163 37.78 2.18 -6.25
CA LEU A 163 36.75 1.86 -7.25
C LEU A 163 36.91 2.72 -8.50
N GLU A 164 36.93 2.06 -9.65
CA GLU A 164 36.85 2.70 -10.96
C GLU A 164 35.43 3.23 -11.24
N SER A 165 35.30 4.13 -12.21
CA SER A 165 34.01 4.79 -12.51
C SER A 165 32.92 3.80 -12.91
N ASN A 166 33.27 2.75 -13.66
CA ASN A 166 32.34 1.68 -14.06
C ASN A 166 31.96 0.77 -12.87
N GLU A 167 32.89 0.48 -11.97
CA GLU A 167 32.66 -0.30 -10.76
C GLU A 167 31.75 0.44 -9.79
N LEU A 168 32.04 1.72 -9.52
CA LEU A 168 31.18 2.59 -8.73
C LEU A 168 29.77 2.64 -9.31
N ARG A 169 29.65 2.75 -10.64
CA ARG A 169 28.34 2.74 -11.32
C ARG A 169 27.61 1.40 -11.15
N ALA A 170 28.32 0.28 -11.25
CA ALA A 170 27.74 -1.05 -11.04
C ALA A 170 27.23 -1.20 -9.59
N VAL A 171 28.02 -0.76 -8.60
CA VAL A 171 27.62 -0.80 -7.19
C VAL A 171 26.44 0.14 -6.93
N GLN A 172 26.42 1.34 -7.53
CA GLN A 172 25.30 2.28 -7.42
C GLN A 172 23.99 1.64 -7.93
N VAL A 173 24.03 0.99 -9.09
CA VAL A 173 22.86 0.29 -9.65
C VAL A 173 22.43 -0.86 -8.74
N ALA A 174 23.39 -1.64 -8.21
CA ALA A 174 23.08 -2.72 -7.29
C ALA A 174 22.39 -2.21 -6.01
N LEU A 175 22.93 -1.16 -5.37
CA LEU A 175 22.32 -0.55 -4.18
C LEU A 175 20.93 -0.01 -4.47
N ALA A 176 20.74 0.63 -5.62
CA ALA A 176 19.45 1.16 -6.04
C ALA A 176 18.40 0.03 -6.22
N ARG A 177 18.75 -1.04 -6.94
CA ARG A 177 17.88 -2.21 -7.14
C ARG A 177 17.54 -2.92 -5.84
N THR A 178 18.51 -3.10 -4.95
CA THR A 178 18.26 -3.68 -3.61
C THR A 178 17.31 -2.80 -2.79
N SER A 179 17.49 -1.47 -2.83
CA SER A 179 16.61 -0.57 -2.08
C SER A 179 15.15 -0.59 -2.53
N VAL A 180 14.93 -0.84 -3.83
CA VAL A 180 13.60 -1.06 -4.41
C VAL A 180 12.97 -2.35 -3.89
N ILE A 181 13.74 -3.44 -3.80
CA ILE A 181 13.26 -4.73 -3.27
C ILE A 181 12.92 -4.65 -1.78
N ASP A 182 13.77 -3.97 -1.01
CA ASP A 182 13.69 -3.97 0.46
C ASP A 182 12.62 -3.04 1.02
N THR A 183 12.03 -2.18 0.19
CA THR A 183 11.08 -1.15 0.62
C THR A 183 9.78 -1.25 -0.17
N PRO A 184 8.66 -1.62 0.46
CA PRO A 184 7.37 -1.68 -0.21
C PRO A 184 7.00 -0.34 -0.85
N TRP A 185 6.65 -0.34 -2.13
CA TRP A 185 6.45 0.87 -2.94
C TRP A 185 5.03 1.04 -3.46
N SER A 186 4.09 0.17 -3.07
CA SER A 186 2.68 0.23 -3.51
C SER A 186 2.01 1.59 -3.24
N ALA A 187 2.26 2.21 -2.09
CA ALA A 187 1.68 3.52 -1.77
C ALA A 187 2.39 4.67 -2.50
N ALA A 188 3.71 4.59 -2.69
CA ALA A 188 4.45 5.53 -3.52
C ALA A 188 3.97 5.52 -4.98
N PHE A 189 3.60 4.34 -5.50
CA PHE A 189 2.98 4.20 -6.81
C PHE A 189 1.63 4.93 -6.91
N ILE A 190 0.74 4.78 -5.93
CA ILE A 190 -0.53 5.52 -5.89
C ILE A 190 -0.29 7.03 -5.79
N SER A 191 0.64 7.47 -4.92
CA SER A 191 1.04 8.87 -4.80
C SER A 191 1.58 9.43 -6.13
N TRP A 192 2.37 8.64 -6.86
CA TRP A 192 2.85 9.01 -8.18
C TRP A 192 1.71 9.13 -9.20
N LEU A 193 0.78 8.17 -9.24
CA LEU A 193 -0.40 8.23 -10.11
C LEU A 193 -1.28 9.44 -9.81
N ALA A 194 -1.46 9.78 -8.53
CA ALA A 194 -2.17 10.97 -8.09
C ALA A 194 -1.50 12.26 -8.62
N ARG A 195 -0.16 12.35 -8.56
CA ARG A 195 0.60 13.46 -9.18
C ARG A 195 0.40 13.51 -10.70
N GLN A 196 0.44 12.36 -11.39
CA GLN A 196 0.22 12.31 -12.83
C GLN A 196 -1.21 12.71 -13.23
N ALA A 197 -2.20 12.40 -12.40
CA ALA A 197 -3.58 12.87 -12.53
C ALA A 197 -3.76 14.36 -12.16
N GLY A 198 -2.67 15.02 -11.77
CA GLY A 198 -2.60 16.44 -11.47
C GLY A 198 -3.06 16.83 -10.07
N LEU A 199 -3.22 15.89 -9.12
CA LEU A 199 -3.58 16.21 -7.73
C LEU A 199 -2.52 17.08 -7.07
N ALA A 200 -2.97 18.13 -6.37
CA ALA A 200 -2.15 19.01 -5.55
C ALA A 200 -2.09 18.56 -4.08
N ASP A 201 -1.18 19.14 -3.29
CA ASP A 201 -0.92 18.77 -1.88
C ASP A 201 -2.13 18.99 -0.97
N ASP A 202 -3.06 19.86 -1.35
CA ASP A 202 -4.30 20.11 -0.62
C ASP A 202 -5.51 19.33 -1.15
N GLU A 203 -5.30 18.52 -2.20
CA GLU A 203 -6.30 17.63 -2.78
C GLU A 203 -6.00 16.15 -2.48
N PHE A 204 -4.76 15.80 -2.14
CA PHE A 204 -4.33 14.43 -1.85
C PHE A 204 -3.14 14.38 -0.88
N VAL A 205 -3.10 13.38 0.00
CA VAL A 205 -1.95 13.12 0.87
C VAL A 205 -0.95 12.22 0.15
N PHE A 206 0.16 12.79 -0.32
CA PHE A 206 1.26 12.02 -0.92
C PHE A 206 2.08 11.34 0.17
N SER A 207 1.96 10.02 0.29
CA SER A 207 2.60 9.23 1.34
C SER A 207 3.11 7.89 0.84
N GLU A 208 4.10 7.36 1.56
CA GLU A 208 4.59 5.99 1.47
C GLU A 208 3.70 4.95 2.17
N ALA A 209 2.61 5.39 2.80
CA ALA A 209 1.65 4.52 3.49
C ALA A 209 0.21 4.73 2.98
N HIS A 210 -0.44 3.63 2.58
CA HIS A 210 -1.84 3.63 2.11
C HIS A 210 -2.81 4.23 3.13
N VAL A 211 -2.56 3.98 4.41
CA VAL A 211 -3.42 4.42 5.51
C VAL A 211 -3.54 5.94 5.60
N ASP A 212 -2.52 6.69 5.17
CA ASP A 212 -2.51 8.15 5.33
C ASP A 212 -3.52 8.83 4.42
N TYR A 213 -3.55 8.49 3.13
CA TYR A 213 -4.56 9.02 2.22
C TYR A 213 -5.94 8.37 2.39
N ALA A 214 -6.00 7.13 2.91
CA ALA A 214 -7.27 6.53 3.33
C ALA A 214 -7.89 7.29 4.52
N GLY A 215 -7.08 7.68 5.51
CA GLY A 215 -7.50 8.49 6.65
C GLY A 215 -7.97 9.87 6.22
N ALA A 216 -7.23 10.54 5.32
CA ALA A 216 -7.65 11.82 4.76
C ALA A 216 -8.96 11.72 3.95
N ALA A 217 -9.15 10.65 3.17
CA ALA A 217 -10.40 10.39 2.46
C ALA A 217 -11.57 10.12 3.43
N TRP A 218 -11.32 9.44 4.55
CA TRP A 218 -12.30 9.24 5.61
C TRP A 218 -12.75 10.58 6.22
N GLN A 219 -11.80 11.43 6.59
CA GLN A 219 -12.10 12.76 7.13
C GLN A 219 -12.85 13.63 6.13
N ALA A 220 -12.44 13.63 4.85
CA ALA A 220 -13.14 14.36 3.80
C ALA A 220 -14.60 13.93 3.63
N GLY A 221 -14.88 12.61 3.71
CA GLY A 221 -16.25 12.10 3.71
C GLY A 221 -17.06 12.56 4.93
N ALA A 222 -16.46 12.59 6.12
CA ALA A 222 -17.09 13.07 7.34
C ALA A 222 -17.36 14.59 7.30
N GLU A 223 -16.46 15.38 6.71
CA GLU A 223 -16.64 16.81 6.47
C GLU A 223 -17.78 17.09 5.50
N GLU A 224 -17.80 16.40 4.35
CA GLU A 224 -18.85 16.51 3.35
C GLU A 224 -20.23 16.22 3.96
N ALA A 225 -20.34 15.13 4.72
CA ALA A 225 -21.61 14.75 5.32
C ALA A 225 -22.08 15.72 6.43
N ALA A 226 -21.15 16.45 7.04
CA ALA A 226 -21.45 17.54 7.95
C ALA A 226 -21.70 18.89 7.24
N GLY A 227 -21.76 18.90 5.90
CA GLY A 227 -21.93 20.11 5.10
C GLY A 227 -20.72 21.06 5.14
N ARG A 228 -19.54 20.56 5.55
CA ARG A 228 -18.30 21.33 5.56
C ARG A 228 -17.58 21.17 4.23
N PRO A 229 -17.07 22.27 3.64
CA PRO A 229 -16.30 22.19 2.40
C PRO A 229 -14.97 21.51 2.66
N THR A 230 -14.52 20.72 1.68
CA THR A 230 -13.22 20.05 1.72
C THR A 230 -12.67 19.88 0.31
N ARG A 231 -11.39 20.21 0.14
CA ARG A 231 -10.69 20.16 -1.15
C ARG A 231 -10.16 18.77 -1.52
N TYR A 232 -10.19 17.84 -0.57
CA TYR A 232 -9.68 16.50 -0.77
C TYR A 232 -10.46 15.79 -1.90
N ALA A 233 -9.74 15.25 -2.88
CA ALA A 233 -10.33 14.76 -4.13
C ALA A 233 -11.15 13.48 -3.96
N MET A 234 -10.94 12.76 -2.86
CA MET A 234 -11.54 11.45 -2.62
C MET A 234 -12.34 11.41 -1.33
N ARG A 235 -13.28 10.48 -1.21
CA ARG A 235 -13.93 10.13 0.06
C ARG A 235 -13.95 8.64 0.29
N ALA A 236 -13.98 8.23 1.54
CA ALA A 236 -14.14 6.83 1.92
C ALA A 236 -15.60 6.37 1.78
N CYS A 237 -15.81 5.24 1.09
CA CYS A 237 -17.09 4.57 0.88
C CYS A 237 -16.97 3.06 1.17
N ASP A 238 -18.07 2.41 1.56
CA ASP A 238 -18.12 0.95 1.72
C ASP A 238 -18.15 0.30 0.33
N LEU A 239 -17.07 -0.41 -0.02
CA LEU A 239 -16.93 -1.09 -1.32
C LEU A 239 -18.00 -2.17 -1.54
N ARG A 240 -18.53 -2.76 -0.47
CA ARG A 240 -19.59 -3.78 -0.55
C ARG A 240 -20.93 -3.18 -0.95
N ARG A 241 -21.07 -1.85 -0.81
CA ARG A 241 -22.31 -1.10 -1.02
C ARG A 241 -22.12 0.08 -1.98
N THR A 242 -20.99 0.17 -2.66
CA THR A 242 -20.72 1.24 -3.63
C THR A 242 -20.02 0.64 -4.84
N PRO A 243 -20.65 0.60 -6.04
CA PRO A 243 -19.97 0.12 -7.22
C PRO A 243 -18.81 1.06 -7.57
N PRO A 244 -17.59 0.55 -7.80
CA PRO A 244 -16.47 1.41 -8.17
C PRO A 244 -16.64 1.97 -9.58
N ARG A 245 -15.93 3.07 -9.86
CA ARG A 245 -15.75 3.64 -11.20
C ARG A 245 -14.26 3.69 -11.53
N ALA A 246 -13.94 3.79 -12.81
CA ALA A 246 -12.55 3.97 -13.25
C ALA A 246 -11.92 5.21 -12.57
N GLY A 247 -10.75 5.00 -11.99
CA GLY A 247 -9.98 5.98 -11.20
C GLY A 247 -10.16 5.84 -9.69
N ASP A 248 -11.26 5.28 -9.20
CA ASP A 248 -11.45 5.05 -7.76
C ASP A 248 -10.40 4.05 -7.23
N LEU A 249 -10.10 4.12 -5.93
CA LEU A 249 -9.16 3.19 -5.28
C LEU A 249 -9.91 2.13 -4.49
N VAL A 250 -9.66 0.86 -4.75
CA VAL A 250 -10.15 -0.24 -3.91
C VAL A 250 -9.06 -0.65 -2.93
N CYS A 251 -9.40 -0.72 -1.66
CA CYS A 251 -8.46 -0.87 -0.57
C CYS A 251 -8.82 -2.04 0.35
N GLN A 252 -7.78 -2.69 0.86
CA GLN A 252 -7.86 -3.71 1.90
C GLN A 252 -6.87 -3.39 3.03
N ALA A 253 -7.24 -3.76 4.25
CA ALA A 253 -6.38 -3.69 5.42
C ALA A 253 -6.13 -5.10 5.97
N ARG A 254 -4.92 -5.33 6.51
CA ARG A 254 -4.56 -6.60 7.16
C ARG A 254 -4.37 -6.35 8.65
N GLY A 255 -5.18 -7.02 9.46
CA GLY A 255 -4.99 -7.14 10.91
C GLY A 255 -4.45 -8.51 11.30
N ALA A 256 -4.12 -8.71 12.57
CA ALA A 256 -3.76 -10.03 13.12
C ALA A 256 -4.95 -11.03 13.12
N GLY A 257 -6.14 -10.57 12.71
CA GLY A 257 -7.38 -11.34 12.54
C GLY A 257 -8.44 -10.56 11.77
N ALA A 258 -9.73 -10.87 12.00
CA ALA A 258 -10.90 -10.22 11.39
C ALA A 258 -11.18 -8.79 11.92
N GLU A 259 -10.15 -8.09 12.40
CA GLU A 259 -10.29 -6.80 13.08
C GLU A 259 -10.45 -5.64 12.12
N LEU A 260 -10.04 -5.79 10.86
CA LEU A 260 -9.99 -4.70 9.87
C LEU A 260 -10.64 -5.12 8.54
N ASP A 261 -11.57 -6.06 8.57
CA ASP A 261 -12.10 -6.70 7.36
C ASP A 261 -13.39 -6.07 6.80
N THR A 262 -13.93 -5.07 7.49
CA THR A 262 -15.15 -4.36 7.09
C THR A 262 -14.92 -2.86 7.11
N PHE A 263 -15.73 -2.14 6.34
CA PHE A 263 -15.68 -0.69 6.25
C PHE A 263 -15.79 -0.01 7.62
N ASP A 264 -16.74 -0.45 8.44
CA ASP A 264 -16.97 0.11 9.79
C ASP A 264 -15.73 -0.05 10.68
N LYS A 265 -15.16 -1.26 10.73
CA LYS A 265 -13.98 -1.55 11.55
C LYS A 265 -12.73 -0.78 11.10
N ILE A 266 -12.48 -0.72 9.78
CA ILE A 266 -11.38 0.11 9.24
C ILE A 266 -11.64 1.58 9.58
N GLY A 267 -12.89 2.03 9.47
CA GLY A 267 -13.34 3.38 9.77
C GLY A 267 -13.03 3.84 11.19
N GLU A 268 -13.22 2.97 12.19
CA GLU A 268 -12.88 3.28 13.60
C GLU A 268 -11.40 3.62 13.77
N VAL A 269 -10.52 2.90 13.06
CA VAL A 269 -9.07 3.15 13.07
C VAL A 269 -8.73 4.42 12.28
N LEU A 270 -9.31 4.60 11.09
CA LEU A 270 -9.05 5.77 10.25
C LEU A 270 -9.55 7.08 10.89
N ALA A 271 -10.65 7.03 11.65
CA ALA A 271 -11.26 8.19 12.29
C ALA A 271 -10.39 8.77 13.43
N THR A 272 -9.57 7.95 14.06
CA THR A 272 -8.82 8.31 15.27
C THR A 272 -7.33 8.46 15.05
N ARG A 273 -6.87 8.18 13.84
CA ARG A 273 -5.46 8.13 13.47
C ARG A 273 -4.98 9.46 12.87
N ASP A 274 -3.81 9.89 13.33
CA ASP A 274 -3.05 10.97 12.69
C ASP A 274 -2.31 10.48 11.43
N THR A 275 -2.26 11.34 10.40
CA THR A 275 -1.40 11.16 9.22
C THR A 275 0.06 10.97 9.63
N GLY A 276 0.71 9.93 9.13
CA GLY A 276 2.09 9.59 9.51
C GLY A 276 2.23 8.91 10.88
N GLY A 277 1.12 8.48 11.50
CA GLY A 277 1.12 7.71 12.75
C GLY A 277 1.58 6.25 12.60
N GLU A 278 1.22 5.38 13.54
CA GLU A 278 1.61 3.94 13.58
C GLU A 278 1.35 3.15 12.27
N ALA A 279 2.24 2.25 11.84
CA ALA A 279 1.99 1.53 10.59
C ALA A 279 0.69 0.69 10.65
N LEU A 280 -0.19 0.87 9.66
CA LEU A 280 -1.34 -0.01 9.42
C LEU A 280 -1.12 -0.76 8.09
N PRO A 281 -0.97 -2.09 8.10
CA PRO A 281 -0.81 -2.86 6.87
C PRO A 281 -2.03 -2.70 5.97
N MET A 282 -1.89 -1.93 4.90
CA MET A 282 -2.95 -1.64 3.94
C MET A 282 -2.42 -1.71 2.51
N HIS A 283 -3.32 -1.93 1.57
CA HIS A 283 -3.01 -1.91 0.14
C HIS A 283 -4.21 -1.42 -0.65
N CYS A 284 -3.97 -0.59 -1.64
CA CYS A 284 -4.97 -0.07 -2.55
C CYS A 284 -4.52 -0.23 -4.01
N ASP A 285 -5.49 -0.55 -4.86
CA ASP A 285 -5.33 -0.65 -6.32
C ASP A 285 -6.25 0.39 -7.00
N VAL A 286 -5.82 0.91 -8.15
CA VAL A 286 -6.64 1.83 -8.96
C VAL A 286 -7.58 1.03 -9.85
N VAL A 287 -8.87 1.30 -9.80
CA VAL A 287 -9.84 0.70 -10.72
C VAL A 287 -9.61 1.26 -12.12
N VAL A 288 -9.35 0.40 -13.10
CA VAL A 288 -9.00 0.81 -14.47
C VAL A 288 -10.11 0.53 -15.48
N ALA A 289 -10.96 -0.46 -15.21
CA ALA A 289 -12.09 -0.81 -16.05
C ALA A 289 -13.23 -1.39 -15.20
N VAL A 290 -14.47 -1.16 -15.61
CA VAL A 290 -15.68 -1.70 -14.95
C VAL A 290 -16.63 -2.17 -16.03
N ASP A 291 -17.19 -3.36 -15.86
CA ASP A 291 -18.19 -3.92 -16.77
C ASP A 291 -19.40 -4.47 -15.98
N ALA A 292 -20.22 -5.29 -16.63
CA ALA A 292 -21.44 -5.84 -16.04
C ALA A 292 -21.19 -6.95 -15.00
N THR A 293 -20.04 -7.63 -15.04
CA THR A 293 -19.73 -8.77 -14.17
C THR A 293 -18.68 -8.46 -13.12
N GLY A 294 -17.99 -7.32 -13.22
CA GLY A 294 -16.94 -6.96 -12.28
C GLY A 294 -16.14 -5.73 -12.69
N PHE A 295 -14.91 -5.67 -12.21
CA PHE A 295 -13.98 -4.59 -12.50
C PHE A 295 -12.53 -5.07 -12.45
N ASP A 296 -11.67 -4.38 -13.20
CA ASP A 296 -10.23 -4.58 -13.18
C ASP A 296 -9.57 -3.48 -12.34
N ALA A 297 -8.62 -3.86 -11.51
CA ALA A 297 -7.83 -2.94 -10.70
C ALA A 297 -6.33 -3.18 -10.91
N VAL A 298 -5.54 -2.10 -10.91
CA VAL A 298 -4.08 -2.12 -11.07
C VAL A 298 -3.40 -1.64 -9.79
N GLY A 299 -2.56 -2.50 -9.23
CA GLY A 299 -1.78 -2.25 -8.02
C GLY A 299 -0.28 -2.28 -8.29
N GLY A 300 0.45 -1.36 -7.66
CA GLY A 300 1.91 -1.40 -7.60
C GLY A 300 2.39 -2.34 -6.51
N ASN A 301 3.56 -2.96 -6.70
CA ASN A 301 4.20 -3.89 -5.76
C ASN A 301 3.34 -5.10 -5.38
N VAL A 302 2.43 -5.52 -6.26
CA VAL A 302 1.72 -6.78 -6.12
C VAL A 302 2.60 -7.84 -6.75
N LEU A 303 3.10 -8.76 -5.93
CA LEU A 303 4.04 -9.80 -6.37
C LEU A 303 5.26 -9.22 -7.08
N GLN A 304 5.82 -8.17 -6.49
CA GLN A 304 6.99 -7.46 -7.00
C GLN A 304 6.80 -6.89 -8.41
N SER A 305 5.58 -6.56 -8.82
CA SER A 305 5.31 -5.97 -10.14
C SER A 305 4.18 -4.93 -10.07
N VAL A 306 3.86 -4.30 -11.20
CA VAL A 306 2.58 -3.60 -11.41
C VAL A 306 1.61 -4.63 -11.96
N THR A 307 0.59 -4.99 -11.19
CA THR A 307 -0.30 -6.13 -11.51
C THR A 307 -1.71 -5.65 -11.73
N ARG A 308 -2.34 -6.12 -12.81
CA ARG A 308 -3.79 -6.05 -13.00
C ARG A 308 -4.46 -7.26 -12.36
N ARG A 309 -5.52 -7.03 -11.60
CA ARG A 309 -6.37 -8.11 -11.07
C ARG A 309 -7.82 -7.87 -11.44
N ARG A 310 -8.53 -8.95 -11.73
CA ARG A 310 -9.98 -8.96 -11.86
C ARG A 310 -10.64 -9.14 -10.49
N LEU A 311 -11.69 -8.40 -10.21
CA LEU A 311 -12.64 -8.67 -9.14
C LEU A 311 -14.05 -8.77 -9.69
N ASP A 312 -14.80 -9.77 -9.24
CA ASP A 312 -16.17 -10.02 -9.70
C ASP A 312 -17.19 -9.34 -8.79
N PHE A 313 -18.32 -8.99 -9.41
CA PHE A 313 -19.54 -8.69 -8.69
C PHE A 313 -20.33 -9.96 -8.40
N ALA A 314 -21.13 -9.92 -7.32
CA ALA A 314 -22.09 -10.97 -7.05
C ALA A 314 -23.08 -11.08 -8.23
N PRO A 315 -23.50 -12.31 -8.62
CA PRO A 315 -24.34 -12.53 -9.79
C PRO A 315 -25.59 -11.65 -9.83
N GLY A 316 -25.79 -10.95 -10.94
CA GLY A 316 -26.95 -10.07 -11.15
C GLY A 316 -26.90 -8.74 -10.39
N THR A 317 -25.77 -8.41 -9.78
CA THR A 317 -25.56 -7.17 -9.01
C THR A 317 -24.35 -6.39 -9.52
N ARG A 318 -24.10 -5.22 -8.91
CA ARG A 318 -22.84 -4.48 -9.04
C ARG A 318 -22.10 -4.34 -7.70
N TRP A 319 -22.36 -5.28 -6.80
CA TRP A 319 -21.71 -5.37 -5.48
C TRP A 319 -20.57 -6.34 -5.55
N LEU A 320 -19.45 -6.06 -4.87
CA LEU A 320 -18.33 -7.00 -4.76
C LEU A 320 -18.84 -8.38 -4.31
N ASP A 321 -18.38 -9.43 -4.98
CA ASP A 321 -18.76 -10.80 -4.62
C ASP A 321 -18.37 -11.11 -3.16
N PRO A 322 -19.29 -11.61 -2.31
CA PRO A 322 -19.00 -11.92 -0.91
C PRO A 322 -17.83 -12.88 -0.71
N SER A 323 -17.45 -13.68 -1.70
CA SER A 323 -16.31 -14.59 -1.62
C SER A 323 -14.95 -13.90 -1.48
N TYR A 324 -14.86 -12.60 -1.78
CA TYR A 324 -13.67 -11.81 -1.47
C TYR A 324 -13.58 -11.44 0.02
N LEU A 325 -14.68 -11.54 0.78
CA LEU A 325 -14.72 -11.18 2.20
C LEU A 325 -14.43 -12.39 3.10
N PRO A 326 -13.76 -12.20 4.27
CA PRO A 326 -13.45 -13.30 5.18
C PRO A 326 -14.67 -14.10 5.65
N GLU A 327 -15.80 -13.42 5.86
CA GLU A 327 -17.05 -14.04 6.34
C GLU A 327 -17.87 -14.69 5.22
N GLY A 328 -17.61 -14.35 3.95
CA GLY A 328 -18.45 -14.77 2.83
C GLY A 328 -18.11 -16.13 2.24
N CYS A 329 -17.00 -16.77 2.67
CA CYS A 329 -16.48 -17.96 2.00
C CYS A 329 -15.49 -18.74 2.89
N THR A 330 -15.86 -19.93 3.35
CA THR A 330 -14.90 -20.86 4.00
C THR A 330 -14.26 -21.75 2.93
N PRO A 331 -12.93 -21.73 2.75
CA PRO A 331 -12.28 -22.49 1.68
C PRO A 331 -12.54 -23.99 1.86
N GLY A 332 -12.88 -24.66 0.76
CA GLY A 332 -13.26 -26.07 0.76
C GLY A 332 -14.77 -26.35 0.94
N VAL A 333 -15.60 -25.32 1.15
CA VAL A 333 -17.07 -25.45 1.18
C VAL A 333 -17.65 -25.28 -0.23
N ALA A 334 -18.65 -26.10 -0.59
CA ALA A 334 -19.31 -25.99 -1.89
C ALA A 334 -19.95 -24.61 -2.08
N GLY A 335 -19.69 -23.97 -3.23
CA GLY A 335 -20.12 -22.60 -3.52
C GLY A 335 -19.15 -21.51 -3.03
N CYS A 336 -18.11 -21.87 -2.27
CA CYS A 336 -17.01 -20.98 -1.94
C CYS A 336 -15.91 -21.08 -3.02
N ILE A 337 -15.76 -20.04 -3.83
CA ILE A 337 -14.68 -19.94 -4.82
C ILE A 337 -13.38 -19.63 -4.07
N ASP A 338 -12.36 -20.46 -4.26
CA ASP A 338 -11.01 -20.14 -3.77
C ASP A 338 -10.45 -18.98 -4.59
N ARG A 339 -10.41 -17.79 -3.97
CA ARG A 339 -9.89 -16.55 -4.57
C ARG A 339 -8.36 -16.44 -4.48
N HIS A 340 -7.65 -17.52 -4.14
CA HIS A 340 -6.19 -17.63 -4.10
C HIS A 340 -5.49 -16.34 -3.60
N MET A 341 -4.75 -15.66 -4.48
CA MET A 341 -3.93 -14.49 -4.15
C MET A 341 -4.75 -13.19 -4.07
N SER A 342 -6.03 -13.23 -4.49
CA SER A 342 -7.00 -12.14 -4.40
C SER A 342 -7.88 -12.20 -3.16
N ARG A 343 -7.75 -13.26 -2.34
CA ARG A 343 -8.47 -13.40 -1.07
C ARG A 343 -7.95 -12.41 -0.02
N GLN A 344 -8.46 -11.19 -0.05
CA GLN A 344 -8.16 -10.10 0.89
C GLN A 344 -9.48 -9.40 1.24
N PRO A 345 -9.62 -8.83 2.46
CA PRO A 345 -10.86 -8.18 2.87
C PRO A 345 -11.02 -6.79 2.23
N TRP A 346 -11.25 -6.76 0.91
CA TRP A 346 -11.56 -5.56 0.16
C TRP A 346 -12.87 -4.96 0.67
N SER A 347 -12.77 -3.84 1.36
CA SER A 347 -13.90 -3.27 2.10
C SER A 347 -13.98 -1.75 2.02
N LEU A 348 -12.87 -1.09 1.67
CA LEU A 348 -12.78 0.36 1.55
C LEU A 348 -12.67 0.75 0.07
N LEU A 349 -13.50 1.69 -0.36
CA LEU A 349 -13.41 2.37 -1.64
C LEU A 349 -13.04 3.84 -1.38
N LEU A 350 -11.95 4.34 -1.97
CA LEU A 350 -11.68 5.77 -2.04
C LEU A 350 -12.25 6.29 -3.35
N GLN A 351 -13.44 6.88 -3.28
CA GLN A 351 -14.20 7.31 -4.44
C GLN A 351 -13.84 8.76 -4.80
N TRP A 352 -13.56 9.03 -6.08
CA TRP A 352 -13.41 10.39 -6.59
C TRP A 352 -14.70 11.19 -6.44
N ARG A 353 -14.60 12.40 -5.90
CA ARG A 353 -15.73 13.26 -5.57
C ARG A 353 -16.13 14.18 -6.73
#